data_AF-A0A7X8I5D7-F1
#
_entry.id   AF-A0A7X8I5D7-F1
#
_cell.length_a   1.000
_cell.length_b   1.000
_cell.length_c   1.000
_cell.angle_alpha   90.00
_cell.angle_beta   90.00
_cell.angle_gamma   90.00
#
_symmetry.space_group_name_H-M   'P 1'
#
loop_
_entity.id
_entity.type
_entity.pdbx_description
1 polymer ?
#
loop_
_entity_poly.entity_id
_entity_poly.type
_entity_poly.pdbx_seq_one_letter_code
_entity_poly.pdbx_strand_id
1 'polypeptide(L)'
;IEFSESKEDHFKLSEYILEICNAKGLKKNEIIKNADIYRTYGYEILSGKKLPSRDKLLQICIGNGFSLEETNRSLTIGQLGILYAKNPRDSIIIYALNNDLNLIDTNIILAEHNFKLLGTFYR
;
A
#
# COMPACT_ATOMS: atom_id res chain seq x y z
N ILE A 1 20.94 -1.50 24.08
CA ILE A 1 19.82 -0.54 23.94
C ILE A 1 19.27 -0.80 22.53
N GLU A 2 18.34 -1.74 22.38
CA GLU A 2 17.79 -2.18 21.07
C GLU A 2 16.26 -2.05 21.05
N PHE A 3 15.74 -0.98 21.68
CA PHE A 3 14.33 -0.64 21.68
C PHE A 3 14.20 0.83 21.30
N SER A 4 14.09 1.16 20.01
CA SER A 4 13.52 2.45 19.58
C SER A 4 13.22 2.57 18.08
N GLU A 5 13.98 1.97 17.17
CA GLU A 5 13.80 2.26 15.72
C GLU A 5 12.51 1.68 15.12
N SER A 6 12.12 0.44 15.44
CA SER A 6 11.00 -0.21 14.73
C SER A 6 9.61 0.41 15.02
N LYS A 7 9.40 1.06 16.18
CA LYS A 7 8.09 1.69 16.47
C LYS A 7 7.93 3.04 15.78
N GLU A 8 9.00 3.80 15.66
CA GLU A 8 8.95 5.15 15.11
C GLU A 8 8.56 5.13 13.62
N ASP A 9 9.08 4.16 12.86
CA ASP A 9 8.74 3.99 11.45
C ASP A 9 7.28 3.56 11.24
N HIS A 10 6.72 2.74 12.16
CA HIS A 10 5.30 2.38 12.08
C HIS A 10 4.41 3.62 12.23
N PHE A 11 4.72 4.51 13.17
CA PHE A 11 3.98 5.75 13.37
C PHE A 11 4.14 6.69 12.17
N LYS A 12 5.36 6.90 11.69
CA LYS A 12 5.62 7.73 10.50
C LYS A 12 4.87 7.23 9.27
N LEU A 13 4.86 5.91 9.03
CA LEU A 13 4.13 5.32 7.90
C LEU A 13 2.63 5.52 8.06
N SER A 14 2.10 5.26 9.26
CA SER A 14 0.67 5.45 9.55
C SER A 14 0.25 6.90 9.38
N GLU A 15 1.03 7.86 9.87
CA GLU A 15 0.75 9.29 9.72
C GLU A 15 0.75 9.70 8.25
N TYR A 16 1.77 9.28 7.49
CA TYR A 16 1.86 9.61 6.08
C TYR A 16 0.69 9.04 5.26
N ILE A 17 0.31 7.77 5.48
CA ILE A 17 -0.85 7.17 4.81
C ILE A 17 -2.12 7.95 5.14
N LEU A 18 -2.33 8.30 6.41
CA LEU A 18 -3.51 9.04 6.84
C LEU A 18 -3.53 10.47 6.28
N GLU A 19 -2.39 11.15 6.20
CA GLU A 19 -2.27 12.48 5.61
C GLU A 19 -2.76 12.49 4.16
N ILE A 20 -2.23 11.59 3.32
CA ILE A 20 -2.62 11.46 1.91
C ILE A 20 -4.12 11.11 1.78
N CYS A 21 -4.60 10.14 2.55
CA CYS A 21 -5.99 9.72 2.50
C CYS A 21 -6.96 10.80 3.01
N ASN A 22 -6.60 11.53 4.07
CA ASN A 22 -7.41 12.63 4.60
C ASN A 22 -7.50 13.78 3.61
N ALA A 23 -6.41 14.11 2.90
CA ALA A 23 -6.42 15.09 1.82
C ALA A 23 -7.38 14.70 0.68
N LYS A 24 -7.63 13.41 0.49
CA LYS A 24 -8.61 12.83 -0.46
C LYS A 24 -10.01 12.65 0.14
N GLY A 25 -10.23 13.05 1.40
CA GLY A 25 -11.52 12.95 2.08
C GLY A 25 -11.91 11.54 2.54
N LEU A 26 -10.97 10.59 2.55
CA LEU A 26 -11.24 9.18 2.87
C LEU A 26 -11.26 8.92 4.37
N LYS A 27 -12.27 8.20 4.85
CA LYS A 27 -12.33 7.72 6.25
C LYS A 27 -11.57 6.40 6.41
N LYS A 28 -11.10 6.11 7.63
CA LYS A 28 -10.33 4.87 7.94
C LYS A 28 -11.00 3.57 7.46
N ASN A 29 -12.33 3.47 7.56
CA ASN A 29 -13.07 2.29 7.07
C ASN A 29 -13.03 2.18 5.54
N GLU A 30 -13.09 3.29 4.82
CA GLU A 30 -12.96 3.35 3.36
C GLU A 30 -11.55 2.98 2.94
N ILE A 31 -10.52 3.51 3.62
CA ILE A 31 -9.11 3.16 3.36
C ILE A 31 -8.89 1.65 3.40
N ILE A 32 -9.40 1.01 4.46
CA ILE A 32 -9.30 -0.44 4.69
C ILE A 32 -10.10 -1.23 3.66
N LYS A 33 -11.33 -0.78 3.35
CA LYS A 33 -12.21 -1.44 2.37
C LYS A 33 -11.60 -1.40 0.97
N ASN A 34 -11.10 -0.24 0.56
CA ASN A 34 -10.52 -0.04 -0.76
C ASN A 34 -9.23 -0.85 -0.96
N ALA A 35 -8.45 -1.02 0.12
CA ALA A 35 -7.25 -1.83 0.12
C ALA A 35 -7.51 -3.35 0.14
N ASP A 36 -8.76 -3.79 0.34
CA ASP A 36 -9.11 -5.21 0.50
C ASP A 36 -8.22 -5.94 1.52
N ILE A 37 -8.12 -5.37 2.72
CA ILE A 37 -7.38 -5.95 3.84
C ILE A 37 -8.30 -6.21 5.03
N TYR A 38 -7.97 -7.25 5.80
CA TYR A 38 -8.74 -7.61 6.99
C TYR A 38 -8.87 -6.43 7.96
N ARG A 39 -10.11 -6.15 8.39
CA ARG A 39 -10.46 -4.93 9.11
C ARG A 39 -9.56 -4.65 10.32
N THR A 40 -9.38 -5.65 11.18
CA THR A 40 -8.54 -5.50 12.38
C THR A 40 -7.09 -5.19 12.01
N TYR A 41 -6.53 -5.90 11.03
CA TYR A 41 -5.16 -5.67 10.56
C TYR A 41 -4.99 -4.27 9.95
N GLY A 42 -5.98 -3.81 9.17
CA GLY A 42 -5.98 -2.45 8.61
C GLY A 42 -5.97 -1.38 9.69
N TYR A 43 -6.77 -1.53 10.76
CA TYR A 43 -6.73 -0.57 11.88
C TYR A 43 -5.40 -0.60 12.63
N GLU A 44 -4.77 -1.77 12.79
CA GLU A 44 -3.43 -1.86 13.41
C GLU A 44 -2.36 -1.13 12.59
N ILE A 45 -2.46 -1.15 11.26
CA ILE A 45 -1.58 -0.37 10.37
C ILE A 45 -1.87 1.13 10.54
N LEU A 46 -3.13 1.55 10.41
CA LEU A 46 -3.56 2.95 10.51
C LEU A 46 -3.49 3.53 11.93
N SER A 47 -3.02 2.76 12.90
CA SER A 47 -2.71 3.22 14.26
C SER A 47 -1.21 3.17 14.57
N GLY A 48 -0.36 2.84 13.60
CA GLY A 48 1.08 2.64 13.82
C GLY A 48 1.43 1.45 14.72
N LYS A 49 0.49 0.53 14.97
CA LYS A 49 0.75 -0.64 15.81
C LYS A 49 1.51 -1.73 15.04
N LYS A 50 1.31 -1.81 13.73
CA LYS A 50 1.87 -2.87 12.88
C LYS A 50 2.34 -2.36 11.53
N LEU A 51 3.48 -2.87 11.06
CA LEU A 51 3.95 -2.62 9.70
C LEU A 51 3.25 -3.56 8.70
N PRO A 52 2.77 -3.04 7.56
CA PRO A 52 2.31 -3.89 6.46
C PRO A 52 3.48 -4.63 5.80
N SER A 53 3.19 -5.76 5.14
CA SER A 53 4.11 -6.29 4.12
C SER A 53 4.11 -5.38 2.88
N ARG A 54 5.11 -5.52 2.00
CA ARG A 54 5.18 -4.77 0.73
C ARG A 54 3.88 -4.86 -0.07
N ASP A 55 3.37 -6.06 -0.29
CA ASP A 55 2.12 -6.26 -1.04
C ASP A 55 0.91 -5.60 -0.34
N LYS A 56 0.85 -5.63 1.01
CA LYS A 56 -0.24 -4.98 1.77
C LYS A 56 -0.14 -3.45 1.70
N LEU A 57 1.06 -2.89 1.69
CA LEU A 57 1.25 -1.46 1.49
C LEU A 57 0.87 -1.03 0.07
N LEU A 58 1.24 -1.82 -0.93
CA LEU A 58 0.84 -1.60 -2.32
C LEU A 58 -0.68 -1.69 -2.50
N GLN A 59 -1.35 -2.64 -1.82
CA GLN A 59 -2.81 -2.69 -1.78
C GLN A 59 -3.42 -1.38 -1.22
N ILE A 60 -2.86 -0.83 -0.14
CA ILE A 60 -3.30 0.45 0.42
C ILE A 60 -3.08 1.59 -0.58
N CYS A 61 -1.90 1.66 -1.20
CA CYS A 61 -1.56 2.73 -2.12
C CYS A 61 -2.48 2.71 -3.35
N ILE A 62 -2.59 1.56 -4.03
CA ILE A 62 -3.42 1.40 -5.24
C ILE A 62 -4.90 1.58 -4.91
N GLY A 63 -5.40 0.91 -3.87
CA GLY A 63 -6.81 1.00 -3.49
C GLY A 63 -7.26 2.43 -3.15
N ASN A 64 -6.35 3.27 -2.68
CA ASN A 64 -6.65 4.65 -2.26
C ASN A 64 -6.06 5.71 -3.22
N GLY A 65 -5.73 5.30 -4.45
CA GLY A 65 -5.33 6.20 -5.53
C GLY A 65 -4.07 7.01 -5.25
N PHE A 66 -3.05 6.38 -4.65
CA PHE A 66 -1.76 7.02 -4.43
C PHE A 66 -1.04 7.22 -5.76
N SER A 67 -0.30 8.32 -5.89
CA SER A 67 0.61 8.51 -7.01
C SER A 67 1.85 7.60 -6.89
N LEU A 68 2.65 7.50 -7.96
CA LEU A 68 3.93 6.80 -7.91
C LEU A 68 4.88 7.40 -6.85
N GLU A 69 4.92 8.72 -6.72
CA GLU A 69 5.74 9.41 -5.72
C GLU A 69 5.27 9.09 -4.30
N GLU A 70 3.96 9.19 -4.04
CA GLU A 70 3.36 8.88 -2.75
C GLU A 70 3.59 7.41 -2.36
N THR A 71 3.49 6.51 -3.35
CA THR A 71 3.70 5.08 -3.16
C THR A 71 5.18 4.78 -2.83
N ASN A 72 6.12 5.34 -3.58
CA ASN A 72 7.54 5.16 -3.30
C ASN A 72 7.93 5.77 -1.96
N ARG A 73 7.39 6.92 -1.58
CA ARG A 73 7.61 7.51 -0.26
C ARG A 73 7.07 6.62 0.86
N SER A 74 5.88 6.05 0.68
CA SER A 74 5.32 5.07 1.62
C SER A 74 6.23 3.85 1.77
N LEU A 75 6.72 3.29 0.65
CA LEU A 75 7.65 2.16 0.63
C LEU A 75 8.99 2.48 1.30
N THR A 76 9.50 3.70 1.13
CA THR A 76 10.73 4.17 1.79
C THR A 76 10.54 4.25 3.29
N ILE A 77 9.45 4.86 3.77
CA ILE A 77 9.16 4.95 5.22
C ILE A 77 9.00 3.55 5.82
N GLY A 78 8.32 2.65 5.11
CA GLY A 78 8.17 1.25 5.54
C GLY A 78 9.42 0.38 5.36
N GLN A 79 10.51 0.89 4.79
CA GLN A 79 11.72 0.13 4.45
C GLN A 79 11.45 -1.12 3.57
N LEU A 80 10.45 -1.04 2.67
CA LEU A 80 9.97 -2.16 1.86
C LEU A 80 10.57 -2.21 0.44
N GLY A 81 11.54 -1.34 0.15
CA GLY A 81 12.12 -1.11 -1.16
C GLY A 81 11.18 -0.33 -2.09
N ILE A 82 11.69 0.57 -2.91
CA ILE A 82 10.86 1.32 -3.86
C ILE A 82 10.45 0.46 -5.07
N LEU A 83 9.56 0.96 -5.93
CA LEU A 83 9.21 0.32 -7.20
C LEU A 83 10.33 0.55 -8.23
N TYR A 84 10.78 -0.53 -8.88
CA TYR A 84 11.84 -0.46 -9.88
C TYR A 84 11.33 -0.83 -11.27
N ALA A 85 11.37 0.10 -12.22
CA ALA A 85 10.81 -0.10 -13.56
C ALA A 85 11.41 -1.28 -14.34
N LYS A 86 12.64 -1.71 -14.05
CA LYS A 86 13.23 -2.90 -14.69
C LYS A 86 12.76 -4.21 -14.08
N ASN A 87 12.15 -4.18 -12.89
CA ASN A 87 11.46 -5.35 -12.35
C ASN A 87 10.09 -5.46 -13.07
N PRO A 88 9.82 -6.56 -13.78
CA PRO A 88 8.58 -6.68 -14.57
C PRO A 88 7.30 -6.53 -13.74
N ARG A 89 7.24 -7.09 -12.52
CA ARG A 89 6.06 -6.95 -11.65
C ARG A 89 5.88 -5.50 -11.20
N ASP A 90 6.96 -4.85 -10.77
CA ASP A 90 6.91 -3.43 -10.39
C ASP A 90 6.54 -2.55 -11.58
N SER A 91 6.94 -2.89 -12.81
CA SER A 91 6.56 -2.13 -14.02
C SER A 91 5.04 -2.10 -14.24
N ILE A 92 4.34 -3.21 -13.96
CA ILE A 92 2.88 -3.29 -14.01
C ILE A 92 2.26 -2.46 -12.89
N ILE A 93 2.83 -2.50 -11.68
CA ILE A 93 2.36 -1.70 -10.55
C ILE A 93 2.54 -0.20 -10.84
N ILE A 94 3.67 0.20 -11.42
CA ILE A 94 3.94 1.58 -11.87
C ILE A 94 2.91 1.99 -12.92
N TYR A 95 2.64 1.12 -13.89
CA TYR A 95 1.61 1.37 -14.90
C TYR A 95 0.22 1.56 -14.27
N ALA A 96 -0.15 0.71 -13.30
CA ALA A 96 -1.42 0.83 -12.60
C ALA A 96 -1.55 2.16 -11.85
N LEU A 97 -0.50 2.59 -11.13
CA LEU A 97 -0.46 3.87 -10.42
C LEU A 97 -0.57 5.06 -11.36
N ASN A 98 0.10 5.04 -12.51
CA ASN A 98 0.07 6.14 -13.48
C ASN A 98 -1.25 6.25 -14.25
N ASN A 99 -2.08 5.21 -14.25
CA ASN A 99 -3.37 5.17 -14.95
C ASN A 99 -4.56 5.10 -13.98
N ASP A 100 -4.33 5.38 -12.68
CA ASP A 100 -5.35 5.37 -11.62
C ASP A 100 -6.19 4.08 -11.58
N LEU A 101 -5.55 2.93 -11.87
CA LEU A 101 -6.25 1.64 -11.83
C LEU A 101 -6.61 1.26 -10.40
N ASN A 102 -7.77 0.64 -10.22
CA ASN A 102 -8.14 0.07 -8.94
C ASN A 102 -7.42 -1.28 -8.69
N LEU A 103 -7.56 -1.81 -7.48
CA LEU A 103 -6.90 -3.06 -7.07
C LEU A 103 -7.32 -4.27 -7.90
N ILE A 104 -8.58 -4.34 -8.34
CA ILE A 104 -9.10 -5.45 -9.15
C ILE A 104 -8.45 -5.43 -10.53
N ASP A 105 -8.50 -4.29 -11.22
CA ASP A 105 -7.92 -4.13 -12.56
C ASP A 105 -6.40 -4.37 -12.55
N THR A 106 -5.72 -3.87 -11.51
CA THR A 106 -4.29 -4.13 -11.31
C THR A 106 -4.01 -5.64 -11.18
N ASN A 107 -4.82 -6.36 -10.41
CA ASN A 107 -4.66 -7.80 -10.22
C ASN A 107 -4.99 -8.61 -11.47
N ILE A 108 -5.91 -8.15 -12.32
CA ILE A 108 -6.17 -8.76 -13.64
C ILE A 108 -4.90 -8.71 -14.49
N ILE A 109 -4.27 -7.53 -14.64
CA ILE A 109 -3.04 -7.38 -15.43
C ILE A 109 -1.90 -8.21 -14.83
N LEU A 110 -1.75 -8.24 -13.50
CA LEU A 110 -0.76 -9.09 -12.84
C LEU A 110 -0.99 -10.57 -13.17
N ALA A 111 -2.23 -11.05 -13.17
CA ALA A 111 -2.56 -12.42 -13.50
C ALA A 111 -2.27 -12.76 -14.96
N GLU A 112 -2.65 -11.87 -15.90
CA GLU A 112 -2.40 -12.03 -17.33
C GLU A 112 -0.91 -12.19 -17.66
N HIS A 113 -0.06 -11.52 -16.88
CA HIS A 113 1.39 -11.60 -17.01
C HIS A 113 2.05 -12.66 -16.09
N ASN A 114 1.26 -13.54 -15.46
CA ASN A 114 1.72 -14.61 -14.56
C ASN A 114 2.50 -14.13 -13.32
N PHE A 115 2.21 -12.92 -12.85
CA PHE A 115 2.77 -12.39 -11.59
C PHE A 115 1.85 -12.65 -10.41
N LYS A 116 2.45 -12.70 -9.22
CA LYS A 116 1.71 -12.80 -7.96
C LYS A 116 0.82 -11.57 -7.76
N LEU A 117 -0.45 -11.82 -7.46
CA LEU A 117 -1.45 -10.81 -7.12
C LEU A 117 -1.07 -9.99 -5.88
N LEU A 118 -1.60 -8.78 -5.81
CA LEU A 118 -1.63 -7.94 -4.62
C LEU A 118 -2.80 -8.39 -3.73
N GLY A 119 -2.47 -9.16 -2.70
CA GLY A 119 -3.43 -9.70 -1.76
C GLY A 119 -4.12 -10.99 -2.23
N THR A 120 -4.86 -11.59 -1.30
CA THR A 120 -5.79 -12.67 -1.55
C THR A 120 -7.16 -12.07 -1.29
N PHE A 121 -8.04 -12.04 -2.28
CA PHE A 121 -9.34 -11.38 -2.12
C PHE A 121 -10.14 -12.08 -1.01
N TYR A 122 -10.31 -11.40 0.13
CA TYR A 122 -11.10 -11.90 1.24
C TYR A 122 -12.55 -11.49 0.99
N ARG A 123 -13.33 -12.37 0.36
CA ARG A 123 -14.79 -12.23 0.28
C ARG A 123 -15.45 -12.71 1.58
#